data_AF-D2HTP1-F1
#
_entry.id   AF-D2HTP1-F1
#
_cell.length_a   1.000
_cell.length_b   1.000
_cell.length_c   1.000
_cell.angle_alpha   90.00
_cell.angle_beta   90.00
_cell.angle_gamma   90.00
#
_symmetry.space_group_name_H-M   'P 1'
#
loop_
_entity.id
_entity.type
_entity.pdbx_description
1 polymer ?
#
loop_
_entity_poly.entity_id
_entity_poly.type
_entity_poly.pdbx_seq_one_letter_code
_entity_poly.pdbx_strand_id
1 'polypeptide(L)'
;GLDVCVTCHEHATCKQTEGMKMCICKYGFVGNGRTYCIDKNECQYGATAVCGNHTSCHNTLGGFYCVCLEGYRATNNNETFIPNDGTFCADIDECEVSGLCRQGGRCVNTYGSFECYCMDGYLPKNGPEPFHPARDATSCTEIDCGTPPEVPDGFIIGNYTSRLGSQVRYACKEGFFSGPEDTISSCTALGTWETPKLNCQEIKCGHPPHVRHAVMMGNHSSSPGSVAHYVCEEGFESPGGKVTAVCTEKGTWRQSTLTCTEIIAEISDVSVFNNTCVRWQINPGGIVSKTVYVIYIKGQRLHPVESVHEETVNVTTDSKTPEVCLDLYQGTNYTVSISTAPPTRSMPAIVGFQTA
;
A
#
# COMPACT_ATOMS: atom_id res chain seq x y z
N GLY A 1 -75.33 43.74 -65.20
CA GLY A 1 -74.82 43.61 -63.82
C GLY A 1 -73.31 43.60 -63.87
N LEU A 2 -72.65 44.31 -62.96
CA LEU A 2 -71.20 44.43 -62.89
C LEU A 2 -70.57 43.02 -62.78
N ASP A 3 -69.74 42.61 -63.72
CA ASP A 3 -69.10 41.28 -63.67
C ASP A 3 -68.01 41.28 -62.58
N VAL A 4 -68.35 40.67 -61.45
CA VAL A 4 -67.50 40.59 -60.25
C VAL A 4 -66.10 40.01 -60.56
N CYS A 5 -65.99 39.12 -61.55
CA CYS A 5 -64.74 38.46 -61.90
C CYS A 5 -63.75 39.34 -62.68
N VAL A 6 -64.18 40.48 -63.23
CA VAL A 6 -63.32 41.33 -64.09
C VAL A 6 -62.34 42.19 -63.26
N THR A 7 -62.58 42.32 -61.96
CA THR A 7 -61.84 43.22 -61.05
C THR A 7 -61.35 42.52 -59.78
N CYS A 8 -61.00 41.24 -59.88
CA CYS A 8 -60.35 40.55 -58.77
C CYS A 8 -58.93 41.09 -58.54
N HIS A 9 -58.46 41.03 -57.29
CA HIS A 9 -57.10 41.37 -56.93
C HIS A 9 -56.08 40.50 -57.69
N GLU A 10 -54.85 40.98 -57.92
CA GLU A 10 -53.81 40.29 -58.70
C GLU A 10 -53.49 38.88 -58.15
N HIS A 11 -53.51 38.74 -56.83
CA HIS A 11 -53.36 37.46 -56.12
C HIS A 11 -54.69 36.75 -55.80
N ALA A 12 -55.75 36.97 -56.57
CA ALA A 12 -57.05 36.30 -56.43
C ALA A 12 -57.47 35.56 -57.71
N THR A 13 -58.35 34.58 -57.57
CA THR A 13 -59.01 33.86 -58.66
C THR A 13 -60.52 33.99 -58.51
N CYS A 14 -61.24 34.09 -59.62
CA CYS A 14 -62.70 34.11 -59.57
C CYS A 14 -63.25 32.70 -59.53
N LYS A 15 -64.08 32.40 -58.53
CA LYS A 15 -64.81 31.13 -58.41
C LYS A 15 -66.31 31.40 -58.57
N GLN A 16 -66.98 30.55 -59.35
CA GLN A 16 -68.43 30.56 -59.49
C GLN A 16 -69.01 29.42 -58.65
N THR A 17 -69.92 29.72 -57.73
CA THR A 17 -70.62 28.73 -56.91
C THR A 17 -72.09 29.10 -56.88
N GLU A 18 -72.96 28.17 -57.31
CA GLU A 18 -74.44 28.34 -57.31
C GLU A 18 -74.94 29.66 -57.92
N GLY A 19 -74.32 30.12 -59.01
CA GLY A 19 -74.72 31.35 -59.71
C GLY A 19 -74.14 32.65 -59.14
N MET A 20 -73.44 32.61 -57.99
CA MET A 20 -72.71 33.76 -57.44
C MET A 20 -71.23 33.70 -57.86
N LYS A 21 -70.71 34.82 -58.40
CA LYS A 21 -69.30 35.01 -58.75
C LYS A 21 -68.59 35.71 -57.60
N MET A 22 -67.53 35.12 -57.06
CA MET A 22 -66.74 35.72 -55.98
C MET A 22 -65.23 35.61 -56.27
N CYS A 23 -64.48 36.63 -55.89
CA CYS A 23 -63.02 36.58 -55.92
C CYS A 23 -62.53 35.94 -54.62
N ILE A 24 -61.66 34.94 -54.73
CA ILE A 24 -61.03 34.25 -53.60
C ILE A 24 -59.52 34.43 -53.75
N CYS A 25 -58.82 34.77 -52.67
CA CYS A 25 -57.36 34.85 -52.72
C CYS A 25 -56.76 33.49 -53.15
N LYS A 26 -55.70 33.55 -53.96
CA LYS A 26 -54.91 32.36 -54.36
C LYS A 26 -54.33 31.69 -53.12
N TYR A 27 -53.97 30.41 -53.25
CA TYR A 27 -53.28 29.70 -52.17
C TYR A 27 -52.03 30.47 -51.70
N GLY A 28 -51.79 30.51 -50.39
CA GLY A 28 -50.72 31.32 -49.77
C GLY A 28 -51.11 32.78 -49.50
N PHE A 29 -52.35 33.20 -49.74
CA PHE A 29 -52.80 34.56 -49.46
C PHE A 29 -54.09 34.60 -48.63
N VAL A 30 -54.25 35.63 -47.80
CA VAL A 30 -55.47 35.90 -47.03
C VAL A 30 -56.02 37.28 -47.38
N GLY A 31 -57.35 37.44 -47.40
CA GLY A 31 -57.98 38.72 -47.71
C GLY A 31 -59.37 38.57 -48.28
N ASN A 32 -59.87 39.65 -48.88
CA ASN A 32 -61.23 39.70 -49.42
C ASN A 32 -61.31 39.39 -50.93
N GLY A 33 -60.19 39.07 -51.58
CA GLY A 33 -60.13 38.68 -52.99
C GLY A 33 -60.34 39.82 -54.00
N ARG A 34 -60.87 40.98 -53.57
CA ARG A 34 -61.23 42.09 -54.47
C ARG A 34 -60.27 43.26 -54.35
N THR A 35 -60.04 43.77 -53.15
CA THR A 35 -59.23 44.98 -52.94
C THR A 35 -57.85 44.65 -52.37
N TYR A 36 -57.73 43.56 -51.62
CA TYR A 36 -56.44 43.09 -51.13
C TYR A 36 -56.45 41.57 -50.95
N CYS A 37 -55.32 40.98 -51.30
CA CYS A 37 -54.90 39.66 -50.84
C CYS A 37 -53.48 39.86 -50.34
N ILE A 38 -53.30 39.74 -49.03
CA ILE A 38 -52.00 39.83 -48.39
C ILE A 38 -51.42 38.44 -48.25
N ASP A 39 -50.10 38.37 -48.33
CA ASP A 39 -49.36 37.15 -48.14
C ASP A 39 -49.68 36.51 -46.78
N LYS A 40 -49.92 35.21 -46.77
CA LYS A 40 -50.12 34.45 -45.54
C LYS A 40 -48.74 34.07 -45.03
N ASN A 41 -48.28 34.71 -43.97
CA ASN A 41 -47.01 34.30 -43.39
C ASN A 41 -47.16 32.98 -42.59
N GLU A 42 -46.88 31.84 -43.21
CA GLU A 42 -46.96 30.54 -42.54
C GLU A 42 -45.93 30.40 -41.40
N CYS A 43 -44.81 31.12 -41.47
CA CYS A 43 -43.77 31.03 -40.44
C CYS A 43 -44.17 31.70 -39.11
N GLN A 44 -45.22 32.54 -39.10
CA GLN A 44 -45.74 33.14 -37.85
C GLN A 44 -46.39 32.12 -36.91
N TYR A 45 -46.77 30.95 -37.41
CA TYR A 45 -47.34 29.88 -36.58
C TYR A 45 -46.27 29.04 -35.85
N GLY A 46 -44.99 29.36 -36.08
CA GLY A 46 -43.83 28.69 -35.50
C GLY A 46 -43.19 27.70 -36.47
N ALA A 47 -41.87 27.80 -36.63
CA ALA A 47 -41.11 26.96 -37.55
C ALA A 47 -41.33 25.46 -37.28
N THR A 48 -41.32 25.04 -36.01
CA THR A 48 -41.55 23.63 -35.64
C THR A 48 -42.94 23.12 -35.99
N ALA A 49 -43.96 23.97 -35.84
CA ALA A 49 -45.34 23.57 -36.12
C ALA A 49 -45.60 23.44 -37.63
N VAL A 50 -44.90 24.24 -38.44
CA VAL A 50 -45.06 24.29 -39.89
C VAL A 50 -44.11 23.30 -40.59
N CYS A 51 -42.83 23.36 -40.25
CA CYS A 51 -41.73 22.65 -40.92
C CYS A 51 -41.24 21.38 -40.18
N GLY A 52 -41.58 21.20 -38.90
CA GLY A 52 -41.09 20.09 -38.06
C GLY A 52 -39.86 20.44 -37.22
N ASN A 53 -39.38 19.49 -36.41
CA ASN A 53 -38.21 19.72 -35.53
C ASN A 53 -36.93 19.97 -36.32
N HIS A 54 -36.00 20.74 -35.73
CA HIS A 54 -34.69 21.05 -36.31
C HIS A 54 -34.73 21.77 -37.67
N THR A 55 -35.69 22.67 -37.85
CA THR A 55 -35.88 23.43 -39.09
C THR A 55 -35.91 24.94 -38.84
N SER A 56 -35.61 25.71 -39.90
CA SER A 56 -35.95 27.13 -40.02
C SER A 56 -36.99 27.32 -41.12
N CYS A 57 -37.97 28.18 -40.87
CA CYS A 57 -39.05 28.51 -41.81
C CYS A 57 -38.78 29.86 -42.46
N HIS A 58 -38.85 29.90 -43.79
CA HIS A 58 -38.65 31.10 -44.59
C HIS A 58 -39.89 31.38 -45.42
N ASN A 59 -40.53 32.51 -45.11
CA ASN A 59 -41.74 32.96 -45.80
C ASN A 59 -41.40 33.61 -47.14
N THR A 60 -42.16 33.29 -48.18
CA THR A 60 -42.04 33.87 -49.51
C THR A 60 -43.40 34.37 -49.99
N LEU A 61 -43.43 35.23 -50.99
CA LEU A 61 -44.71 35.72 -51.50
C LEU A 61 -45.52 34.58 -52.14
N GLY A 62 -46.65 34.22 -51.53
CA GLY A 62 -47.53 33.13 -51.94
C GLY A 62 -47.17 31.76 -51.39
N GLY A 63 -46.25 31.65 -50.43
CA GLY A 63 -45.92 30.39 -49.78
C GLY A 63 -44.72 30.46 -48.84
N PHE A 64 -44.09 29.32 -48.60
CA PHE A 64 -42.95 29.22 -47.70
C PHE A 64 -42.05 28.03 -48.08
N TYR A 65 -40.84 28.02 -47.56
CA TYR A 65 -39.96 26.87 -47.61
C TYR A 65 -39.26 26.67 -46.27
N CYS A 66 -38.83 25.44 -46.03
CA CYS A 66 -38.13 25.03 -44.83
C CYS A 66 -36.68 24.66 -45.18
N VAL A 67 -35.76 24.94 -44.27
CA VAL A 67 -34.36 24.49 -44.32
C VAL A 67 -34.04 23.76 -43.03
N CYS A 68 -33.15 22.77 -43.09
CA CYS A 68 -32.65 22.13 -41.88
C CYS A 68 -31.66 23.05 -41.16
N LEU A 69 -31.65 22.98 -39.82
CA LEU A 69 -30.63 23.64 -39.02
C LEU A 69 -29.26 22.97 -39.23
N GLU A 70 -28.18 23.65 -38.86
CA GLU A 70 -26.82 23.07 -38.90
C GLU A 70 -26.77 21.75 -38.12
N GLY A 71 -26.05 20.77 -38.65
CA GLY A 71 -26.00 19.40 -38.11
C GLY A 71 -27.14 18.48 -38.58
N TYR A 72 -28.08 18.98 -39.39
CA TYR A 72 -29.19 18.20 -39.91
C TYR A 72 -29.27 18.27 -41.44
N ARG A 73 -29.72 17.17 -42.06
CA ARG A 73 -29.99 17.10 -43.50
C ARG A 73 -31.43 16.71 -43.77
N ALA A 74 -32.03 17.25 -44.83
CA ALA A 74 -33.35 16.81 -45.27
C ALA A 74 -33.29 15.38 -45.78
N THR A 75 -34.30 14.55 -45.48
CA THR A 75 -34.35 13.14 -45.91
C THR A 75 -34.39 12.95 -47.43
N ASN A 76 -34.81 13.98 -48.17
CA ASN A 76 -34.77 14.02 -49.64
C ASN A 76 -33.45 14.59 -50.20
N ASN A 77 -32.47 14.92 -49.33
CA ASN A 77 -31.19 15.54 -49.64
C ASN A 77 -31.28 16.92 -50.33
N ASN A 78 -32.44 17.57 -50.31
CA ASN A 78 -32.59 18.91 -50.88
C ASN A 78 -32.30 19.98 -49.83
N GLU A 79 -31.72 21.11 -50.24
CA GLU A 79 -31.39 22.22 -49.32
C GLU A 79 -32.65 22.87 -48.72
N THR A 80 -33.71 22.95 -49.53
CA THR A 80 -35.02 23.47 -49.14
C THR A 80 -36.10 22.43 -49.37
N PHE A 81 -37.13 22.41 -48.54
CA PHE A 81 -38.27 21.51 -48.72
C PHE A 81 -39.58 22.14 -48.27
N ILE A 82 -40.69 21.58 -48.78
CA ILE A 82 -42.05 21.86 -48.31
C ILE A 82 -42.51 20.61 -47.54
N PRO A 83 -42.97 20.75 -46.28
CA PRO A 83 -43.19 19.62 -45.37
C PRO A 83 -44.33 18.68 -45.81
N ASN A 84 -45.20 19.13 -46.72
CA ASN A 84 -46.35 18.36 -47.23
C ASN A 84 -45.97 17.06 -47.97
N ASP A 85 -44.69 16.90 -48.34
CA ASP A 85 -44.18 15.73 -49.05
C ASP A 85 -43.59 14.65 -48.11
N GLY A 86 -43.73 14.81 -46.79
CA GLY A 86 -43.19 13.87 -45.79
C GLY A 86 -41.68 13.98 -45.57
N THR A 87 -41.04 15.02 -46.12
CA THR A 87 -39.63 15.33 -45.88
C THR A 87 -39.46 15.93 -44.48
N PHE A 88 -38.43 15.47 -43.76
CA PHE A 88 -38.06 16.00 -42.44
C PHE A 88 -36.54 16.09 -42.31
N CYS A 89 -36.08 16.81 -41.29
CA CYS A 89 -34.65 16.92 -40.99
C CYS A 89 -34.20 15.75 -40.12
N ALA A 90 -33.26 14.97 -40.66
CA ALA A 90 -32.57 13.91 -39.95
C ALA A 90 -31.20 14.41 -39.51
N ASP A 91 -30.76 13.95 -38.36
CA ASP A 91 -29.42 14.18 -37.84
C ASP A 91 -28.35 13.70 -38.84
N ILE A 92 -27.28 14.47 -38.99
CA ILE A 92 -26.13 14.07 -39.79
C ILE A 92 -25.19 13.31 -38.85
N ASP A 93 -24.98 12.02 -39.09
CA ASP A 93 -23.96 11.28 -38.36
C ASP A 93 -22.57 11.65 -38.92
N GLU A 94 -21.91 12.62 -38.31
CA GLU A 94 -20.58 13.03 -38.75
C GLU A 94 -19.53 11.92 -38.52
N CYS A 95 -19.79 10.96 -37.64
CA CYS A 95 -18.88 9.85 -37.36
C CYS A 95 -18.85 8.79 -38.48
N GLU A 96 -19.77 8.84 -39.45
CA GLU A 96 -19.62 8.07 -40.71
C GLU A 96 -18.38 8.51 -41.50
N VAL A 97 -17.88 9.72 -41.27
CA VAL A 97 -16.66 10.24 -41.89
C VAL A 97 -15.42 9.82 -41.09
N SER A 98 -14.53 9.06 -41.74
CA SER A 98 -13.27 8.62 -41.12
C SER A 98 -12.29 9.78 -40.90
N GLY A 99 -11.60 9.79 -39.75
CA GLY A 99 -10.50 10.72 -39.47
C GLY A 99 -10.91 12.06 -38.82
N LEU A 100 -12.17 12.20 -38.42
CA LEU A 100 -12.71 13.44 -37.83
C LEU A 100 -12.04 13.82 -36.51
N CYS A 101 -11.79 12.85 -35.63
CA CYS A 101 -11.30 13.06 -34.25
C CYS A 101 -9.79 13.08 -34.08
N ARG A 102 -9.02 13.42 -35.14
CA ARG A 102 -7.54 13.38 -35.15
C ARG A 102 -7.00 12.00 -34.72
N GLN A 103 -5.68 11.86 -34.57
CA GLN A 103 -5.09 10.58 -34.16
C GLN A 103 -5.40 10.29 -32.68
N GLY A 104 -5.81 9.05 -32.37
CA GLY A 104 -6.10 8.62 -30.99
C GLY A 104 -7.45 9.06 -30.43
N GLY A 105 -8.30 9.71 -31.24
CA GLY A 105 -9.66 10.11 -30.84
C GLY A 105 -10.75 9.20 -31.42
N ARG A 106 -11.78 8.92 -30.63
CA ARG A 106 -13.02 8.23 -30.99
C ARG A 106 -14.15 9.23 -31.15
N CYS A 107 -14.87 9.15 -32.27
CA CYS A 107 -16.05 9.96 -32.53
C CYS A 107 -17.30 9.36 -31.88
N VAL A 108 -18.16 10.21 -31.32
CA VAL A 108 -19.48 9.88 -30.80
C VAL A 108 -20.48 10.87 -31.39
N ASN A 109 -21.45 10.37 -32.16
CA ASN A 109 -22.47 11.20 -32.77
C ASN A 109 -23.45 11.72 -31.71
N THR A 110 -23.87 12.98 -31.84
CA THR A 110 -24.82 13.65 -30.94
C THR A 110 -25.89 14.36 -31.76
N TYR A 111 -27.03 14.73 -31.16
CA TYR A 111 -28.07 15.42 -31.94
C TYR A 111 -27.61 16.81 -32.38
N GLY A 112 -27.43 16.98 -33.69
CA GLY A 112 -27.01 18.20 -34.38
C GLY A 112 -25.50 18.45 -34.36
N SER A 113 -24.69 17.49 -33.90
CA SER A 113 -23.23 17.64 -33.82
C SER A 113 -22.55 16.31 -33.46
N PHE A 114 -21.26 16.33 -33.17
CA PHE A 114 -20.53 15.18 -32.66
C PHE A 114 -19.51 15.60 -31.60
N GLU A 115 -19.10 14.65 -30.78
CA GLU A 115 -18.05 14.83 -29.78
C GLU A 115 -16.94 13.81 -29.96
N CYS A 116 -15.71 14.23 -29.73
CA CYS A 116 -14.53 13.38 -29.73
C CYS A 116 -14.06 13.11 -28.30
N TYR A 117 -13.68 11.84 -28.07
CA TYR A 117 -13.12 11.34 -26.82
C TYR A 117 -11.76 10.70 -27.11
N CYS A 118 -10.82 10.77 -26.17
CA CYS A 118 -9.56 10.06 -26.36
C CYS A 118 -9.76 8.55 -26.14
N MET A 119 -9.12 7.74 -26.97
CA MET A 119 -9.15 6.29 -26.81
C MET A 119 -8.35 5.86 -25.58
N ASP A 120 -8.60 4.65 -25.08
CA ASP A 120 -7.82 4.06 -24.00
C ASP A 120 -6.31 4.09 -24.34
N GLY A 121 -5.49 4.56 -23.39
CA GLY A 121 -4.07 4.76 -23.63
C GLY A 121 -3.69 6.15 -24.15
N TYR A 122 -4.65 7.05 -24.35
CA TYR A 122 -4.43 8.43 -24.76
C TYR A 122 -5.03 9.41 -23.74
N LEU A 123 -4.45 10.61 -23.64
CA LEU A 123 -4.97 11.73 -22.86
C LEU A 123 -5.17 12.99 -23.71
N PRO A 124 -6.14 13.84 -23.36
CA PRO A 124 -6.39 15.09 -24.04
C PRO A 124 -5.26 16.09 -23.72
N LYS A 125 -4.67 16.67 -24.76
CA LYS A 125 -3.64 17.70 -24.66
C LYS A 125 -4.14 19.01 -25.28
N ASN A 126 -3.85 20.13 -24.62
CA ASN A 126 -4.20 21.48 -25.05
C ASN A 126 -5.72 21.79 -25.09
N GLY A 127 -6.54 21.08 -24.32
CA GLY A 127 -7.97 21.37 -24.22
C GLY A 127 -8.75 20.34 -23.41
N PRO A 128 -10.08 20.47 -23.38
CA PRO A 128 -10.97 19.60 -22.60
C PRO A 128 -11.22 18.25 -23.27
N GLU A 129 -11.84 17.34 -22.52
CA GLU A 129 -12.49 16.13 -23.04
C GLU A 129 -13.90 16.04 -22.43
N PRO A 130 -14.96 15.80 -23.24
CA PRO A 130 -14.97 15.69 -24.70
C PRO A 130 -14.55 16.97 -25.43
N PHE A 131 -14.18 16.86 -26.70
CA PHE A 131 -13.78 18.00 -27.55
C PHE A 131 -14.45 17.98 -28.93
N HIS A 132 -14.63 19.16 -29.51
CA HIS A 132 -15.09 19.32 -30.89
C HIS A 132 -13.95 19.87 -31.77
N PRO A 133 -13.48 19.13 -32.80
CA PRO A 133 -12.27 19.48 -33.58
C PRO A 133 -12.28 20.86 -34.25
N ALA A 134 -13.47 21.40 -34.55
CA ALA A 134 -13.64 22.73 -35.14
C ALA A 134 -13.56 23.89 -34.13
N ARG A 135 -13.75 23.62 -32.83
CA ARG A 135 -13.80 24.64 -31.76
C ARG A 135 -12.61 24.52 -30.81
N ASP A 136 -12.17 23.28 -30.56
CA ASP A 136 -11.13 22.96 -29.61
C ASP A 136 -9.80 22.60 -30.30
N ALA A 137 -8.71 23.02 -29.67
CA ALA A 137 -7.36 22.65 -30.08
C ALA A 137 -6.94 21.27 -29.54
N THR A 138 -7.81 20.56 -28.79
CA THR A 138 -7.49 19.29 -28.13
C THR A 138 -6.94 18.26 -29.11
N SER A 139 -5.84 17.60 -28.73
CA SER A 139 -5.27 16.46 -29.44
C SER A 139 -5.04 15.31 -28.46
N CYS A 140 -5.40 14.10 -28.84
CA CYS A 140 -5.11 12.92 -28.04
C CYS A 140 -3.65 12.51 -28.23
N THR A 141 -2.92 12.43 -27.13
CA THR A 141 -1.52 11.96 -27.12
C THR A 141 -1.41 10.70 -26.28
N GLU A 142 -0.57 9.75 -26.72
CA GLU A 142 -0.29 8.53 -25.96
C GLU A 142 0.13 8.86 -24.52
N ILE A 143 -0.33 8.06 -23.57
CA ILE A 143 -0.02 8.22 -22.15
C ILE A 143 1.47 7.95 -21.92
N ASP A 144 2.15 8.98 -21.46
CA ASP A 144 3.54 8.97 -21.03
C ASP A 144 3.63 9.65 -19.65
N CYS A 145 3.92 8.86 -18.61
CA CYS A 145 4.06 9.34 -17.24
C CYS A 145 5.35 10.14 -16.99
N GLY A 146 6.25 10.22 -17.98
CA GLY A 146 7.54 10.89 -17.84
C GLY A 146 8.43 10.26 -16.78
N THR A 147 9.22 11.11 -16.10
CA THR A 147 10.16 10.68 -15.07
C THR A 147 9.43 10.25 -13.78
N PRO A 148 9.69 9.05 -13.24
CA PRO A 148 9.13 8.59 -11.98
C PRO A 148 9.52 9.50 -10.80
N PRO A 149 8.69 9.57 -9.75
CA PRO A 149 8.95 10.38 -8.58
C PRO A 149 10.24 9.95 -7.86
N GLU A 150 10.97 10.93 -7.34
CA GLU A 150 12.17 10.69 -6.55
C GLU A 150 11.81 10.27 -5.12
N VAL A 151 12.51 9.28 -4.58
CA VAL A 151 12.36 8.83 -3.19
C VAL A 151 13.60 9.24 -2.39
N PRO A 152 13.45 9.95 -1.25
CA PRO A 152 14.56 10.30 -0.38
C PRO A 152 15.36 9.07 0.05
N ASP A 153 16.69 9.13 -0.10
CA ASP A 153 17.61 8.01 0.17
C ASP A 153 17.27 6.69 -0.53
N GLY A 154 16.44 6.77 -1.58
CA GLY A 154 16.10 5.68 -2.48
C GLY A 154 16.73 5.85 -3.86
N PHE A 155 16.63 4.80 -4.65
CA PHE A 155 16.99 4.79 -6.07
C PHE A 155 16.13 3.80 -6.84
N ILE A 156 16.03 3.98 -8.16
CA ILE A 156 15.29 3.07 -9.04
C ILE A 156 16.22 1.92 -9.48
N ILE A 157 15.70 0.70 -9.45
CA ILE A 157 16.43 -0.50 -9.82
C ILE A 157 16.25 -0.75 -11.33
N GLY A 158 17.35 -0.71 -12.07
CA GLY A 158 17.36 -1.04 -13.50
C GLY A 158 16.76 0.05 -14.39
N ASN A 159 16.49 -0.31 -15.64
CA ASN A 159 15.91 0.61 -16.62
C ASN A 159 14.38 0.55 -16.59
N TYR A 160 13.73 1.65 -16.95
CA TYR A 160 12.27 1.74 -17.01
C TYR A 160 11.77 2.42 -18.27
N THR A 161 10.50 2.19 -18.56
CA THR A 161 9.71 2.94 -19.54
C THR A 161 8.62 3.73 -18.83
N SER A 162 8.15 4.79 -19.45
CA SER A 162 7.11 5.67 -18.90
C SER A 162 5.74 5.50 -19.55
N ARG A 163 5.59 4.48 -20.41
CA ARG A 163 4.32 4.11 -21.05
C ARG A 163 3.31 3.62 -20.02
N LEU A 164 2.02 3.77 -20.33
CA LEU A 164 0.91 3.25 -19.52
C LEU A 164 1.16 1.80 -19.04
N GLY A 165 0.98 1.56 -17.74
CA GLY A 165 1.13 0.24 -17.11
C GLY A 165 2.57 -0.17 -16.83
N SER A 166 3.58 0.63 -17.21
CA SER A 166 4.97 0.39 -16.83
C SER A 166 5.12 0.47 -15.30
N GLN A 167 6.00 -0.35 -14.74
CA GLN A 167 6.28 -0.38 -13.31
C GLN A 167 7.75 -0.11 -13.04
N VAL A 168 8.04 0.73 -12.05
CA VAL A 168 9.39 0.97 -11.53
C VAL A 168 9.51 0.37 -10.15
N ARG A 169 10.68 -0.18 -9.84
CA ARG A 169 10.99 -0.74 -8.51
C ARG A 169 12.04 0.13 -7.85
N TYR A 170 11.79 0.54 -6.62
CA TYR A 170 12.69 1.33 -5.81
C TYR A 170 13.42 0.45 -4.78
N ALA A 171 14.64 0.84 -4.46
CA ALA A 171 15.43 0.30 -3.35
C ALA A 171 16.01 1.45 -2.52
N CYS A 172 16.30 1.17 -1.25
CA CYS A 172 17.03 2.11 -0.41
C CYS A 172 18.53 2.04 -0.70
N LYS A 173 19.19 3.20 -0.64
CA LYS A 173 20.64 3.30 -0.74
C LYS A 173 21.33 2.53 0.41
N GLU A 174 22.62 2.27 0.23
CA GLU A 174 23.43 1.62 1.26
C GLU A 174 23.35 2.37 2.60
N GLY A 175 23.14 1.63 3.70
CA GLY A 175 22.95 2.20 5.03
C GLY A 175 21.50 2.57 5.36
N PHE A 176 20.54 2.36 4.45
CA PHE A 176 19.11 2.57 4.68
C PHE A 176 18.30 1.29 4.44
N PHE A 177 17.22 1.12 5.19
CA PHE A 177 16.30 0.00 5.04
C PHE A 177 14.85 0.48 4.95
N SER A 178 13.99 -0.37 4.41
CA SER A 178 12.55 -0.17 4.34
C SER A 178 11.83 -1.49 4.55
N GLY A 179 10.54 -1.42 4.88
CA GLY A 179 9.68 -2.60 4.92
C GLY A 179 9.51 -3.24 3.54
N PRO A 180 9.02 -4.49 3.46
CA PRO A 180 8.83 -5.21 2.20
C PRO A 180 7.68 -4.66 1.33
N GLU A 181 6.83 -3.79 1.89
CA GLU A 181 5.65 -3.27 1.20
C GLU A 181 6.00 -2.06 0.31
N ASP A 182 5.35 -2.01 -0.86
CA ASP A 182 5.23 -0.81 -1.70
C ASP A 182 6.52 -0.22 -2.29
N THR A 183 7.46 -1.07 -2.70
CA THR A 183 8.64 -0.69 -3.50
C THR A 183 8.32 -0.38 -4.96
N ILE A 184 7.07 -0.52 -5.40
CA ILE A 184 6.66 -0.41 -6.79
C ILE A 184 5.81 0.83 -6.99
N SER A 185 6.11 1.59 -8.04
CA SER A 185 5.20 2.62 -8.57
C SER A 185 4.83 2.24 -10.00
N SER A 186 3.55 2.39 -10.34
CA SER A 186 3.04 2.09 -11.69
C SER A 186 2.63 3.38 -12.41
N CYS A 187 2.82 3.42 -13.73
CA CYS A 187 2.30 4.49 -14.57
C CYS A 187 0.80 4.28 -14.79
N THR A 188 -0.01 5.25 -14.34
CA THR A 188 -1.47 5.16 -14.32
C THR A 188 -2.13 5.70 -15.59
N ALA A 189 -3.42 5.42 -15.76
CA ALA A 189 -4.25 5.96 -16.84
C ALA A 189 -4.40 7.49 -16.81
N LEU A 190 -4.01 8.15 -15.71
CA LEU A 190 -4.00 9.61 -15.58
C LEU A 190 -2.72 10.25 -16.14
N GLY A 191 -1.76 9.46 -16.63
CA GLY A 191 -0.48 9.98 -17.09
C GLY A 191 0.44 10.42 -15.94
N THR A 192 0.21 9.89 -14.75
CA THR A 192 1.07 10.10 -13.58
C THR A 192 1.50 8.78 -12.99
N TRP A 193 2.70 8.75 -12.43
CA TRP A 193 3.17 7.64 -11.60
C TRP A 193 2.40 7.60 -10.27
N GLU A 194 2.08 6.40 -9.79
CA GLU A 194 1.58 6.22 -8.43
C GLU A 194 2.61 6.71 -7.39
N THR A 195 2.14 7.29 -6.29
CA THR A 195 3.04 7.71 -5.22
C THR A 195 3.74 6.50 -4.59
N PRO A 196 5.08 6.38 -4.66
CA PRO A 196 5.78 5.29 -4.01
C PRO A 196 5.64 5.44 -2.50
N LYS A 197 5.32 4.37 -1.79
CA LYS A 197 5.24 4.38 -0.32
C LYS A 197 6.52 3.89 0.34
N LEU A 198 7.59 3.72 -0.45
CA LEU A 198 8.91 3.38 0.05
C LEU A 198 9.43 4.49 0.98
N ASN A 199 9.60 4.17 2.25
CA ASN A 199 10.22 5.05 3.23
C ASN A 199 11.57 4.47 3.66
N CYS A 200 12.67 5.09 3.23
CA CYS A 200 14.02 4.66 3.56
C CYS A 200 14.46 5.25 4.90
N GLN A 201 14.68 4.38 5.88
CA GLN A 201 15.12 4.73 7.21
C GLN A 201 16.58 4.34 7.40
N GLU A 202 17.37 5.21 8.02
CA GLU A 202 18.77 4.92 8.32
C GLU A 202 18.88 3.69 9.22
N ILE A 203 19.78 2.76 8.89
CA ILE A 203 20.01 1.54 9.68
C ILE A 203 20.79 1.90 10.93
N LYS A 204 20.09 2.00 12.06
CA LYS A 204 20.68 2.16 13.39
C LYS A 204 20.05 1.15 14.36
N CYS A 205 20.84 0.18 14.81
CA CYS A 205 20.32 -0.83 15.75
C CYS A 205 20.12 -0.30 17.19
N GLY A 206 20.58 0.92 17.49
CA GLY A 206 20.53 1.49 18.82
C GLY A 206 21.37 0.68 19.83
N HIS A 207 20.93 0.68 21.10
CA HIS A 207 21.63 0.00 22.18
C HIS A 207 21.47 -1.53 22.07
N PRO A 208 22.56 -2.31 22.20
CA PRO A 208 22.49 -3.77 22.15
C PRO A 208 21.62 -4.36 23.28
N PRO A 209 20.99 -5.51 23.03
CA PRO A 209 20.04 -6.12 23.97
C PRO A 209 20.73 -6.68 25.21
N HIS A 210 20.06 -6.56 26.36
CA HIS A 210 20.55 -7.13 27.61
C HIS A 210 20.54 -8.67 27.57
N VAL A 211 21.63 -9.30 28.00
CA VAL A 211 21.79 -10.76 28.11
C VAL A 211 21.82 -11.13 29.59
N ARG A 212 21.05 -12.15 30.01
CA ARG A 212 21.02 -12.57 31.42
C ARG A 212 22.36 -13.19 31.82
N HIS A 213 22.84 -12.87 33.02
CA HIS A 213 24.11 -13.37 33.59
C HIS A 213 25.33 -13.07 32.72
N ALA A 214 25.29 -11.96 31.97
CA ALA A 214 26.37 -11.53 31.12
C ALA A 214 26.43 -10.00 31.04
N VAL A 215 27.64 -9.46 31.03
CA VAL A 215 27.91 -8.04 30.88
C VAL A 215 28.49 -7.74 29.49
N MET A 216 28.06 -6.62 28.90
CA MET A 216 28.58 -6.18 27.60
C MET A 216 30.00 -5.64 27.75
N MET A 217 30.91 -6.06 26.86
CA MET A 217 32.31 -5.67 26.87
C MET A 217 32.56 -4.49 25.92
N GLY A 218 33.04 -3.37 26.46
CA GLY A 218 33.49 -2.20 25.69
C GLY A 218 32.37 -1.31 25.14
N ASN A 219 32.77 -0.31 24.32
CA ASN A 219 31.82 0.56 23.62
C ASN A 219 31.24 -0.16 22.40
N HIS A 220 29.95 0.05 22.13
CA HIS A 220 29.27 -0.52 20.97
C HIS A 220 29.10 0.52 19.87
N SER A 221 29.09 0.05 18.62
CA SER A 221 28.64 0.80 17.46
C SER A 221 27.23 0.32 17.08
N SER A 222 26.37 1.25 16.68
CA SER A 222 25.02 0.94 16.20
C SER A 222 24.94 0.79 14.68
N SER A 223 26.08 0.90 13.98
CA SER A 223 26.15 0.77 12.52
C SER A 223 25.88 -0.67 12.08
N PRO A 224 25.29 -0.90 10.89
CA PRO A 224 25.08 -2.23 10.34
C PRO A 224 26.36 -3.06 10.33
N GLY A 225 26.24 -4.34 10.70
CA GLY A 225 27.39 -5.27 10.80
C GLY A 225 28.21 -5.17 12.09
N SER A 226 27.96 -4.17 12.94
CA SER A 226 28.64 -4.05 14.23
C SER A 226 28.29 -5.23 15.15
N VAL A 227 29.26 -5.66 15.96
CA VAL A 227 29.14 -6.80 16.88
C VAL A 227 29.29 -6.33 18.33
N ALA A 228 28.31 -6.64 19.16
CA ALA A 228 28.37 -6.47 20.61
C ALA A 228 28.83 -7.79 21.25
N HIS A 229 29.89 -7.73 22.05
CA HIS A 229 30.46 -8.88 22.75
C HIS A 229 30.01 -8.90 24.21
N TYR A 230 29.63 -10.08 24.70
CA TYR A 230 29.23 -10.28 26.09
C TYR A 230 30.19 -11.23 26.80
N VAL A 231 30.44 -10.96 28.07
CA VAL A 231 31.22 -11.80 28.98
C VAL A 231 30.30 -12.28 30.08
N CYS A 232 30.27 -13.59 30.33
CA CYS A 232 29.47 -14.15 31.41
C CYS A 232 29.94 -13.61 32.76
N GLU A 233 28.98 -13.34 33.64
CA GLU A 233 29.24 -12.92 35.02
C GLU A 233 29.92 -14.05 35.81
N GLU A 234 30.52 -13.71 36.94
CA GLU A 234 31.20 -14.68 37.81
C GLU A 234 30.25 -15.81 38.24
N GLY A 235 30.67 -17.06 38.08
CA GLY A 235 29.85 -18.25 38.33
C GLY A 235 29.08 -18.76 37.11
N PHE A 236 29.20 -18.12 35.95
CA PHE A 236 28.57 -18.55 34.70
C PHE A 236 29.60 -18.72 33.59
N GLU A 237 29.34 -19.68 32.69
CA GLU A 237 30.15 -19.93 31.50
C GLU A 237 29.26 -20.13 30.26
N SER A 238 29.84 -19.99 29.07
CA SER A 238 29.18 -20.27 27.80
C SER A 238 29.96 -21.35 27.04
N PRO A 239 29.69 -22.65 27.28
CA PRO A 239 30.49 -23.76 26.73
C PRO A 239 30.53 -23.77 25.19
N GLY A 240 29.47 -23.26 24.56
CA GLY A 240 29.35 -23.17 23.11
C GLY A 240 30.10 -22.01 22.44
N GLY A 241 30.90 -21.23 23.19
CA GLY A 241 31.72 -20.13 22.65
C GLY A 241 31.31 -18.75 23.15
N LYS A 242 31.72 -17.69 22.44
CA LYS A 242 31.47 -16.30 22.86
C LYS A 242 30.03 -15.87 22.55
N VAL A 243 29.33 -15.35 23.56
CA VAL A 243 28.00 -14.75 23.39
C VAL A 243 28.14 -13.40 22.69
N THR A 244 27.45 -13.22 21.57
CA THR A 244 27.52 -11.98 20.77
C THR A 244 26.14 -11.57 20.25
N ALA A 245 25.98 -10.30 19.90
CA ALA A 245 24.84 -9.81 19.14
C ALA A 245 25.35 -9.02 17.93
N VAL A 246 24.74 -9.22 16.76
CA VAL A 246 25.14 -8.56 15.51
C VAL A 246 24.04 -7.61 15.05
N CYS A 247 24.40 -6.37 14.73
CA CYS A 247 23.47 -5.41 14.15
C CYS A 247 23.13 -5.80 12.71
N THR A 248 21.86 -6.10 12.46
CA THR A 248 21.38 -6.55 11.16
C THR A 248 21.10 -5.38 10.21
N GLU A 249 21.02 -5.68 8.92
CA GLU A 249 20.62 -4.75 7.86
C GLU A 249 19.19 -4.20 8.03
N LYS A 250 18.39 -4.77 8.94
CA LYS A 250 17.04 -4.30 9.27
C LYS A 250 17.00 -3.36 10.48
N GLY A 251 18.16 -2.91 10.98
CA GLY A 251 18.24 -2.05 12.16
C GLY A 251 17.84 -2.76 13.46
N THR A 252 17.99 -4.09 13.53
CA THR A 252 17.72 -4.86 14.76
C THR A 252 18.94 -5.69 15.17
N TRP A 253 19.13 -5.86 16.48
CA TRP A 253 20.19 -6.73 17.01
C TRP A 253 19.76 -8.19 16.97
N ARG A 254 20.53 -9.03 16.28
CA ARG A 254 20.37 -10.49 16.29
C ARG A 254 21.33 -11.10 17.29
N GLN A 255 20.82 -11.64 18.39
CA GLN A 255 21.59 -12.33 19.42
C GLN A 255 22.04 -13.73 18.94
N SER A 256 23.18 -14.20 19.43
CA SER A 256 23.61 -15.59 19.30
C SER A 256 22.65 -16.50 20.09
N THR A 257 22.51 -17.76 19.66
CA THR A 257 21.75 -18.79 20.39
C THR A 257 22.44 -19.24 21.69
N LEU A 258 23.68 -18.81 21.90
CA LEU A 258 24.47 -19.12 23.09
C LEU A 258 23.98 -18.31 24.29
N THR A 259 23.94 -18.95 25.45
CA THR A 259 23.55 -18.34 26.73
C THR A 259 24.60 -18.67 27.79
N CYS A 260 24.69 -17.83 28.82
CA CYS A 260 25.53 -18.08 29.97
C CYS A 260 24.79 -19.05 30.92
N THR A 261 25.38 -20.22 31.13
CA THR A 261 24.88 -21.27 32.02
C THR A 261 25.71 -21.31 33.29
N GLU A 262 25.09 -21.66 34.42
CA GLU A 262 25.81 -21.77 35.70
C GLU A 262 26.95 -22.77 35.61
N ILE A 263 28.11 -22.41 36.18
CA ILE A 263 29.24 -23.32 36.36
C ILE A 263 28.89 -24.23 37.54
N ILE A 264 28.66 -25.51 37.26
CA ILE A 264 28.44 -26.53 38.29
C ILE A 264 29.78 -27.21 38.57
N ALA A 265 30.28 -27.05 39.79
CA ALA A 265 31.48 -27.73 40.25
C ALA A 265 31.17 -29.19 40.63
N GLU A 266 32.07 -30.10 40.27
CA GLU A 266 31.99 -31.49 40.72
C GLU A 266 32.89 -31.72 41.94
N ILE A 267 32.29 -32.27 42.99
CA ILE A 267 32.98 -32.76 44.19
C ILE A 267 33.12 -34.28 44.06
N SER A 268 34.34 -34.78 44.09
CA SER A 268 34.66 -36.20 43.95
C SER A 268 35.65 -36.68 45.02
N ASP A 269 35.86 -38.00 45.12
CA ASP A 269 36.86 -38.60 46.01
C ASP A 269 36.71 -38.20 47.49
N VAL A 270 35.45 -38.15 47.97
CA VAL A 270 35.15 -37.84 49.37
C VAL A 270 35.56 -39.00 50.26
N SER A 271 36.44 -38.75 51.21
CA SER A 271 36.99 -39.74 52.14
C SER A 271 37.07 -39.22 53.56
N VAL A 272 37.01 -40.14 54.52
CA VAL A 272 37.12 -39.85 55.96
C VAL A 272 38.46 -40.41 56.45
N PHE A 273 39.18 -39.62 57.24
CA PHE A 273 40.44 -40.01 57.87
C PHE A 273 40.52 -39.49 59.30
N ASN A 274 41.36 -40.12 60.12
CA ASN A 274 41.57 -39.75 61.52
C ASN A 274 40.27 -39.64 62.35
N ASN A 275 39.28 -40.50 62.03
CA ASN A 275 37.92 -40.57 62.63
C ASN A 275 37.05 -39.31 62.60
N THR A 276 37.59 -38.14 62.32
CA THR A 276 36.92 -36.84 62.48
C THR A 276 37.12 -35.91 61.29
N CYS A 277 38.04 -36.25 60.37
CA CYS A 277 38.41 -35.38 59.26
C CYS A 277 37.86 -35.90 57.94
N VAL A 278 37.35 -34.98 57.13
CA VAL A 278 36.87 -35.24 55.77
C VAL A 278 37.80 -34.58 54.77
N ARG A 279 38.05 -35.28 53.66
CA ARG A 279 38.80 -34.80 52.51
C ARG A 279 38.01 -35.03 51.24
N TRP A 280 38.09 -34.10 50.29
CA TRP A 280 37.47 -34.24 48.98
C TRP A 280 38.32 -33.57 47.90
N GLN A 281 38.03 -33.87 46.65
CA GLN A 281 38.62 -33.22 45.49
C GLN A 281 37.56 -32.35 44.79
N ILE A 282 37.95 -31.18 44.33
CA ILE A 282 37.12 -30.34 43.45
C ILE A 282 37.74 -30.31 42.05
N ASN A 283 36.92 -30.64 41.05
CA ASN A 283 37.25 -30.46 39.65
C ASN A 283 36.54 -29.19 39.17
N PRO A 284 37.20 -28.02 39.23
CA PRO A 284 36.51 -26.80 38.85
C PRO A 284 36.33 -26.77 37.33
N GLY A 285 35.11 -26.47 36.88
CA GLY A 285 34.84 -26.12 35.48
C GLY A 285 35.49 -24.80 35.04
N GLY A 286 36.18 -24.08 35.94
CA GLY A 286 36.80 -22.78 35.67
C GLY A 286 37.88 -22.37 36.67
N ILE A 287 38.34 -21.12 36.58
CA ILE A 287 39.36 -20.54 37.46
C ILE A 287 38.66 -19.90 38.66
N VAL A 288 38.70 -20.55 39.83
CA VAL A 288 38.18 -20.00 41.09
C VAL A 288 39.35 -19.76 42.03
N SER A 289 39.43 -18.55 42.60
CA SER A 289 40.53 -18.16 43.50
C SER A 289 40.26 -18.53 44.96
N LYS A 290 39.00 -18.58 45.42
CA LYS A 290 38.58 -19.10 46.74
C LYS A 290 37.15 -19.65 46.68
N THR A 291 36.93 -20.89 47.12
CA THR A 291 35.61 -21.55 47.13
C THR A 291 35.09 -21.68 48.56
N VAL A 292 33.81 -21.35 48.77
CA VAL A 292 33.13 -21.55 50.05
C VAL A 292 32.38 -22.87 50.01
N TYR A 293 32.66 -23.76 50.95
CA TYR A 293 31.99 -25.04 51.13
C TYR A 293 31.05 -24.97 52.34
N VAL A 294 29.85 -25.52 52.17
CA VAL A 294 28.85 -25.73 53.20
C VAL A 294 28.82 -27.22 53.53
N ILE A 295 29.24 -27.56 54.74
CA ILE A 295 29.32 -28.92 55.25
C ILE A 295 28.17 -29.11 56.22
N TYR A 296 27.15 -29.87 55.81
CA TYR A 296 26.02 -30.23 56.65
C TYR A 296 26.30 -31.57 57.34
N ILE A 297 26.23 -31.59 58.67
CA ILE A 297 26.57 -32.74 59.52
C ILE A 297 25.31 -33.20 60.22
N LYS A 298 25.03 -34.51 60.14
CA LYS A 298 23.93 -35.14 60.85
C LYS A 298 24.39 -36.39 61.59
N GLY A 299 24.40 -36.35 62.91
CA GLY A 299 24.71 -37.45 63.80
C GLY A 299 23.45 -38.10 64.38
N GLN A 300 23.39 -39.43 64.40
CA GLN A 300 22.34 -40.20 65.09
C GLN A 300 22.97 -41.14 66.12
N ARG A 301 22.54 -41.01 67.38
CA ARG A 301 23.00 -41.82 68.52
C ARG A 301 21.91 -42.81 68.95
N LEU A 302 22.23 -44.11 68.97
CA LEU A 302 21.24 -45.19 69.14
C LEU A 302 20.82 -45.48 70.60
N HIS A 303 21.50 -44.95 71.63
CA HIS A 303 21.13 -45.17 73.04
C HIS A 303 21.73 -44.11 73.99
N PRO A 304 21.05 -43.69 75.08
CA PRO A 304 19.73 -44.12 75.58
C PRO A 304 18.56 -43.16 75.24
N VAL A 305 18.79 -42.10 74.46
CA VAL A 305 17.77 -41.20 73.91
C VAL A 305 18.25 -40.85 72.50
N GLU A 306 17.37 -40.92 71.49
CA GLU A 306 17.72 -40.50 70.12
C GLU A 306 18.06 -39.00 70.12
N SER A 307 19.33 -38.67 70.33
CA SER A 307 19.84 -37.32 70.16
C SER A 307 20.29 -37.19 68.70
N VAL A 308 19.57 -36.38 67.93
CA VAL A 308 19.99 -35.97 66.59
C VAL A 308 20.89 -34.75 66.75
N HIS A 309 22.17 -34.89 66.36
CA HIS A 309 23.11 -33.78 66.29
C HIS A 309 23.09 -33.24 64.85
N GLU A 310 22.68 -31.99 64.65
CA GLU A 310 22.71 -31.33 63.34
C GLU A 310 23.49 -30.02 63.43
N GLU A 311 24.48 -29.87 62.55
CA GLU A 311 25.35 -28.70 62.49
C GLU A 311 25.71 -28.38 61.04
N THR A 312 25.98 -27.11 60.74
CA THR A 312 26.48 -26.68 59.43
C THR A 312 27.75 -25.87 59.61
N VAL A 313 28.83 -26.30 58.94
CA VAL A 313 30.14 -25.65 59.00
C VAL A 313 30.47 -25.06 57.63
N ASN A 314 30.87 -23.79 57.61
CA ASN A 314 31.30 -23.11 56.39
C ASN A 314 32.82 -23.04 56.34
N VAL A 315 33.41 -23.49 55.23
CA VAL A 315 34.86 -23.51 55.03
C VAL A 315 35.22 -22.83 53.73
N THR A 316 36.08 -21.83 53.79
CA THR A 316 36.58 -21.13 52.60
C THR A 316 38.02 -21.56 52.33
N THR A 317 38.28 -22.11 51.14
CA THR A 317 39.62 -22.57 50.74
C THR A 317 39.83 -22.43 49.25
N ASP A 318 41.09 -22.23 48.86
CA ASP A 318 41.61 -22.22 47.49
C ASP A 318 42.26 -23.56 47.11
N SER A 319 42.29 -24.53 48.04
CA SER A 319 42.84 -25.87 47.79
C SER A 319 41.95 -26.69 46.87
N LYS A 320 42.57 -27.41 45.93
CA LYS A 320 41.90 -28.42 45.08
C LYS A 320 41.56 -29.70 45.83
N THR A 321 42.23 -29.93 46.97
CA THR A 321 42.01 -31.08 47.84
C THR A 321 41.81 -30.61 49.28
N PRO A 322 40.66 -30.00 49.63
CA PRO A 322 40.43 -29.52 50.98
C PRO A 322 40.40 -30.65 52.01
N GLU A 323 40.90 -30.34 53.21
CA GLU A 323 40.84 -31.23 54.37
C GLU A 323 40.28 -30.45 55.57
N VAL A 324 39.25 -30.99 56.22
CA VAL A 324 38.57 -30.33 57.35
C VAL A 324 38.28 -31.34 58.44
N CYS A 325 38.71 -31.06 59.66
CA CYS A 325 38.38 -31.86 60.85
C CYS A 325 37.16 -31.26 61.56
N LEU A 326 36.17 -32.11 61.81
CA LEU A 326 34.89 -31.76 62.41
C LEU A 326 34.91 -32.13 63.90
N ASP A 327 34.26 -31.34 64.74
CA ASP A 327 34.12 -31.65 66.17
C ASP A 327 32.95 -32.64 66.37
N LEU A 328 33.27 -33.93 66.49
CA LEU A 328 32.29 -35.01 66.48
C LEU A 328 32.36 -35.85 67.78
N TYR A 329 31.20 -36.20 68.31
CA TYR A 329 31.09 -37.12 69.46
C TYR A 329 31.45 -38.55 69.10
N GLN A 330 32.27 -39.20 69.94
CA GLN A 330 32.65 -40.60 69.84
C GLN A 330 31.43 -41.56 69.86
N GLY A 331 31.55 -42.71 69.20
CA GLY A 331 30.51 -43.73 69.12
C GLY A 331 29.22 -43.34 68.38
N THR A 332 29.22 -42.26 67.58
CA THR A 332 28.02 -41.75 66.88
C THR A 332 28.13 -41.97 65.37
N ASN A 333 27.00 -42.29 64.71
CA ASN A 333 26.92 -42.44 63.26
C ASN A 333 26.66 -41.07 62.63
N TYR A 334 27.57 -40.60 61.79
CA TYR A 334 27.44 -39.33 61.09
C TYR A 334 27.21 -39.52 59.61
N THR A 335 26.35 -38.65 59.05
CA THR A 335 26.22 -38.39 57.62
C THR A 335 26.67 -36.95 57.38
N VAL A 336 27.69 -36.78 56.55
CA VAL A 336 28.23 -35.47 56.18
C VAL A 336 27.93 -35.21 54.71
N SER A 337 27.31 -34.07 54.42
CA SER A 337 26.98 -33.61 53.08
C SER A 337 27.76 -32.34 52.77
N ILE A 338 28.62 -32.39 51.75
CA ILE A 338 29.51 -31.30 51.35
C ILE A 338 28.97 -30.70 50.05
N SER A 339 28.74 -29.38 50.04
CA SER A 339 28.32 -28.65 48.84
C SER A 339 29.04 -27.31 48.76
N THR A 340 29.12 -26.69 47.58
CA THR A 340 29.64 -25.33 47.45
C THR A 340 28.52 -24.29 47.63
N ALA A 341 28.84 -23.15 48.24
CA ALA A 341 27.95 -21.99 48.31
C ALA A 341 28.12 -21.08 47.08
N PRO A 342 27.08 -20.31 46.69
CA PRO A 342 27.16 -19.34 45.60
C PRO A 342 28.40 -18.41 45.69
N PRO A 343 29.06 -18.06 44.58
CA PRO A 343 28.57 -18.12 43.19
C PRO A 343 28.76 -19.48 42.50
N THR A 344 29.51 -20.41 43.07
CA THR A 344 29.71 -21.76 42.53
C THR A 344 28.75 -22.73 43.18
N ARG A 345 27.92 -23.42 42.38
CA ARG A 345 27.06 -24.49 42.89
C ARG A 345 27.68 -25.85 42.61
N SER A 346 27.42 -26.81 43.47
CA SER A 346 27.80 -28.21 43.28
C SER A 346 26.63 -29.11 43.63
N MET A 347 26.61 -30.33 43.09
CA MET A 347 25.82 -31.37 43.71
C MET A 347 26.41 -31.71 45.09
N PRO A 348 25.59 -31.93 46.13
CA PRO A 348 26.10 -32.32 47.43
C PRO A 348 26.73 -33.72 47.37
N ALA A 349 27.98 -33.83 47.82
CA ALA A 349 28.64 -35.11 47.99
C ALA A 349 28.43 -35.60 49.42
N ILE A 350 27.94 -36.83 49.59
CA ILE A 350 27.51 -37.37 50.88
C ILE A 350 28.43 -38.52 51.29
N VAL A 351 28.90 -38.51 52.54
CA VAL A 351 29.67 -39.59 53.15
C VAL A 351 29.10 -39.96 54.52
N GLY A 352 28.95 -41.26 54.78
CA GLY A 352 28.50 -41.79 56.07
C GLY A 352 29.62 -42.56 56.76
N PHE A 353 29.81 -42.32 58.07
CA PHE A 353 30.82 -43.03 58.87
C PHE A 353 30.45 -43.05 60.36
N GLN A 354 31.10 -43.93 61.12
CA GLN A 354 30.95 -44.03 62.56
C GLN A 354 32.26 -43.62 63.24
N THR A 355 32.18 -42.71 64.21
CA THR A 355 33.34 -42.35 65.05
C THR A 355 33.64 -43.49 66.03
N ALA A 356 34.89 -43.96 66.10
CA ALA A 356 35.31 -44.96 67.09
C ALA A 356 35.26 -44.45 68.54
#